data_AF-A0A0G1DEL6-F1
#
_entry.id   AF-A0A0G1DEL6-F1
#
_cell.length_a   1.000
_cell.length_b   1.000
_cell.length_c   1.000
_cell.angle_alpha   90.00
_cell.angle_beta   90.00
_cell.angle_gamma   90.00
#
_symmetry.space_group_name_H-M   'P 1'
#
loop_
_entity.id
_entity.type
_entity.pdbx_description
1 polymer ?
#
loop_
_entity_poly.entity_id
_entity_poly.type
_entity_poly.pdbx_seq_one_letter_code
_entity_poly.pdbx_strand_id
1 'polypeptide(L)' 'MRKRKLFDKEKRLKDLEIKLSFYEGKLLNQMSTYRGIVSESVASPIKHQELIMLYTHVDDLKKEIEELEAD' A
#
# COMPACT_ATOMS: atom_id res chain seq x y z
N MET A 1 11.13 29.02 10.89
CA MET A 1 11.42 27.77 10.14
C MET A 1 10.67 26.55 10.65
N ARG A 2 10.60 26.28 11.97
CA ARG A 2 9.89 25.11 12.54
C ARG A 2 8.43 24.93 12.07
N LYS A 3 7.64 26.00 12.03
CA LYS A 3 6.23 25.96 11.55
C LYS A 3 6.10 25.51 10.09
N ARG A 4 7.06 25.85 9.22
CA ARG A 4 7.06 25.44 7.81
C ARG A 4 7.37 23.95 7.68
N LYS A 5 8.39 23.45 8.41
CA LYS A 5 8.74 22.02 8.47
C LYS A 5 7.56 21.16 8.97
N LEU A 6 6.83 21.65 9.99
CA LEU A 6 5.67 20.94 10.52
C LEU A 6 4.53 20.82 9.48
N PHE A 7 4.23 21.92 8.80
CA PHE A 7 3.23 21.95 7.72
C PHE A 7 3.61 21.02 6.56
N ASP A 8 4.89 20.99 6.18
CA ASP A 8 5.38 20.10 5.12
C ASP A 8 5.27 18.62 5.53
N LYS A 9 5.51 18.31 6.81
CA LYS A 9 5.30 16.96 7.39
C LYS A 9 3.83 16.56 7.35
N GLU A 10 2.93 17.40 7.85
CA GLU A 10 1.48 17.13 7.87
C GLU A 10 0.92 16.93 6.46
N LYS A 11 1.38 17.74 5.50
CA LYS A 11 0.98 17.58 4.10
C LYS A 11 1.44 16.23 3.54
N ARG A 12 2.71 15.86 3.78
CA ARG A 12 3.25 14.58 3.32
C ARG A 12 2.53 13.39 3.95
N LEU A 13 2.21 13.45 5.25
CA LEU A 13 1.42 12.42 5.92
C LEU A 13 0.07 12.22 5.24
N LYS A 14 -0.68 13.30 4.99
CA LYS A 14 -1.96 13.22 4.27
C LYS A 14 -1.82 12.60 2.87
N ASP A 15 -0.79 13.00 2.13
CA ASP A 15 -0.54 12.45 0.79
C ASP A 15 -0.23 10.94 0.85
N LEU A 16 0.49 10.49 1.88
CA LEU A 16 0.79 9.07 2.11
C LEU A 16 -0.44 8.28 2.56
N GLU A 17 -1.25 8.82 3.47
CA GLU A 17 -2.50 8.20 3.93
C GLU A 17 -3.50 8.01 2.78
N ILE A 18 -3.63 8.99 1.88
CA ILE A 18 -4.48 8.89 0.70
C ILE A 18 -4.00 7.76 -0.22
N LYS A 19 -2.69 7.66 -0.46
CA LYS A 19 -2.10 6.58 -1.25
C LYS A 19 -2.32 5.22 -0.58
N LEU A 20 -2.08 5.15 0.73
CA LEU A 20 -2.28 3.94 1.50
C LEU A 20 -3.72 3.44 1.37
N SER A 21 -4.70 4.32 1.59
CA SER A 21 -6.12 3.99 1.46
C SER A 21 -6.47 3.47 0.05
N PHE A 22 -5.93 4.09 -0.99
CA PHE A 22 -6.11 3.64 -2.37
C PHE A 22 -5.59 2.22 -2.60
N TYR A 23 -4.37 1.92 -2.16
CA TYR A 23 -3.77 0.60 -2.36
C TYR A 23 -4.37 -0.47 -1.47
N GLU A 24 -4.77 -0.15 -0.24
CA GLU A 24 -5.52 -1.05 0.64
C GLU A 24 -6.88 -1.43 0.02
N GLY A 25 -7.59 -0.46 -0.57
CA GLY A 25 -8.83 -0.72 -1.29
C GLY A 25 -8.62 -1.64 -2.50
N LYS A 26 -7.54 -1.41 -3.27
CA LYS A 26 -7.17 -2.26 -4.40
C LYS A 26 -6.80 -3.68 -3.96
N LEU A 27 -6.03 -3.80 -2.88
CA LEU A 27 -5.64 -5.08 -2.29
C LEU A 27 -6.87 -5.86 -1.83
N LEU A 28 -7.79 -5.23 -1.09
CA LEU A 28 -9.03 -5.85 -0.63
C LEU A 28 -9.86 -6.39 -1.80
N ASN A 29 -10.02 -5.59 -2.86
CA ASN A 29 -10.73 -5.99 -4.07
C ASN A 29 -10.06 -7.21 -4.74
N GLN A 30 -8.74 -7.21 -4.89
CA GLN A 30 -8.04 -8.36 -5.46
C GLN A 30 -8.14 -9.61 -4.56
N MET A 31 -8.00 -9.47 -3.24
CA MET A 31 -8.15 -10.58 -2.29
C MET A 31 -9.54 -11.22 -2.37
N SER A 32 -10.60 -10.42 -2.52
CA SER A 32 -11.98 -10.92 -2.61
C SER A 32 -12.22 -11.84 -3.82
N THR A 33 -11.43 -11.70 -4.88
CA THR A 33 -11.56 -12.48 -6.11
C THR A 33 -10.48 -13.55 -6.26
N TYR A 34 -9.49 -13.55 -5.38
CA TYR A 34 -8.35 -14.46 -5.42
C TYR A 34 -8.74 -15.84 -4.84
N ARG A 35 -8.55 -16.90 -5.63
CA ARG A 35 -8.89 -18.29 -5.26
C ARG A 35 -7.66 -19.18 -5.00
N GLY A 36 -6.49 -18.58 -4.80
CA GLY A 36 -5.24 -19.33 -4.76
C GLY A 36 -4.64 -19.58 -6.14
N ILE A 37 -3.48 -20.25 -6.16
CA ILE A 37 -2.82 -20.70 -7.38
C ILE A 37 -3.54 -21.97 -7.86
N VAL A 38 -4.02 -21.94 -9.10
CA VAL A 38 -4.61 -23.06 -9.82
C VAL A 38 -3.58 -23.52 -10.86
N SER A 39 -3.03 -24.72 -10.69
CA SER A 39 -1.90 -25.25 -11.49
C SER A 39 -2.17 -25.29 -12.99
N GLU A 40 -3.43 -25.44 -13.39
CA GLU A 40 -3.86 -25.51 -14.79
C GLU A 40 -4.04 -24.12 -15.44
N SER A 41 -3.91 -23.04 -14.67
CA SER A 41 -4.14 -21.67 -15.13
C SER A 41 -2.91 -20.78 -14.96
N VAL A 42 -2.33 -20.35 -16.07
CA VAL A 42 -1.23 -19.36 -16.12
C VAL A 42 -1.65 -18.00 -15.53
N ALA A 43 -2.94 -17.68 -15.51
CA ALA A 43 -3.44 -16.43 -14.92
C ALA A 43 -3.38 -16.44 -13.38
N SER A 44 -3.34 -17.60 -12.74
CA SER A 44 -3.39 -17.69 -11.27
C SER A 44 -2.07 -17.34 -10.57
N PRO A 45 -0.86 -17.75 -11.06
CA PRO A 45 0.40 -17.25 -10.52
C PRO A 45 0.59 -15.75 -10.76
N ILE A 46 0.14 -15.23 -11.91
CA ILE A 46 0.23 -13.79 -12.21
C ILE A 46 -0.60 -13.00 -11.20
N LYS A 47 -1.87 -13.38 -10.99
CA LYS A 47 -2.72 -12.76 -9.95
C LYS A 47 -2.12 -12.87 -8.55
N HIS A 48 -1.45 -13.99 -8.24
CA HIS A 48 -0.75 -14.15 -6.97
C HIS A 48 0.43 -13.18 -6.82
N GLN A 49 1.25 -13.03 -7.86
CA GLN A 49 2.36 -12.08 -7.88
C GLN A 49 1.88 -10.63 -7.75
N GLU A 50 0.81 -10.26 -8.46
CA GLU A 50 0.19 -8.94 -8.34
C GLU A 50 -0.29 -8.67 -6.90
N LEU A 51 -0.90 -9.67 -6.25
CA LEU A 51 -1.35 -9.57 -4.88
C LEU A 51 -0.18 -9.36 -3.90
N ILE A 52 0.92 -10.09 -4.09
CA ILE A 52 2.14 -9.92 -3.28
C ILE A 52 2.70 -8.51 -3.46
N MET A 53 2.82 -8.03 -4.70
CA MET A 53 3.34 -6.67 -4.96
C MET A 53 2.46 -5.60 -4.31
N LEU A 54 1.13 -5.73 -4.36
CA LEU A 54 0.23 -4.81 -3.68
C LEU A 54 0.40 -4.87 -2.16
N TYR A 55 0.55 -6.06 -1.59
CA TYR A 55 0.78 -6.24 -0.16
C TYR A 55 2.08 -5.54 0.27
N THR A 56 3.18 -5.77 -0.45
CA THR A 56 4.46 -5.11 -0.19
C THR A 56 4.34 -3.59 -0.29
N HIS A 57 3.63 -3.07 -1.29
CA HIS A 57 3.48 -1.63 -1.44
C HIS A 57 2.66 -0.98 -0.30
N VAL A 58 1.63 -1.67 0.20
CA VAL A 58 0.87 -1.26 1.39
C VAL A 58 1.77 -1.25 2.62
N ASP A 59 2.60 -2.27 2.79
CA ASP A 59 3.53 -2.39 3.92
C ASP A 59 4.60 -1.28 3.91
N ASP A 60 5.19 -1.00 2.75
CA ASP A 60 6.16 0.08 2.57
C ASP A 60 5.55 1.45 2.91
N LEU A 61 4.31 1.72 2.48
CA LEU A 61 3.61 2.97 2.79
C LEU A 61 3.31 3.11 4.28
N LYS A 62 2.91 2.02 4.96
CA LYS A 62 2.70 2.01 6.41
C LYS A 62 3.99 2.35 7.15
N LYS A 63 5.09 1.74 6.72
CA LYS A 63 6.41 1.99 7.29
C LYS A 63 6.87 3.43 7.06
N GLU A 64 6.68 3.98 5.86
CA GLU A 64 7.03 5.39 5.58
C GLU A 64 6.21 6.36 6.46
N ILE A 65 4.93 6.07 6.68
CA ILE A 65 4.09 6.87 7.60
C ILE A 65 4.62 6.78 9.02
N GLU A 66 4.90 5.57 9.53
CA GLU A 66 5.43 5.36 10.88
C GLU A 66 6.76 6.08 11.10
N GLU A 67 7.70 5.95 10.15
CA GLU A 67 8.98 6.65 10.18
C GLU A 67 8.78 8.17 10.17
N LEU A 68 7.87 8.68 9.33
CA LEU A 68 7.59 10.10 9.26
C LEU A 68 6.92 10.62 10.53
N GLU A 69 6.03 9.85 11.16
CA GLU A 69 5.38 10.21 12.42
C GLU A 69 6.37 10.30 13.59
N ALA A 70 7.34 9.38 13.64
CA ALA A 70 8.38 9.32 14.67
C ALA A 70 9.41 10.47 14.61
N ASP A 71 9.58 11.11 13.45
CA ASP A 71 10.60 12.15 13.14
C ASP A 71 10.22 13.58 13.58
#